data_AF-A0A660Y3A1-F1
#
_entry.id   AF-A0A660Y3A1-F1
#
_cell.length_a   1.000
_cell.length_b   1.000
_cell.length_c   1.000
_cell.angle_alpha   90.00
_cell.angle_beta   90.00
_cell.angle_gamma   90.00
#
_symmetry.space_group_name_H-M   'P 1'
#
loop_
_entity.id
_entity.type
_entity.pdbx_description
1 polymer ?
#
loop_
_entity_poly.entity_id
_entity_poly.type
_entity_poly.pdbx_seq_one_letter_code
_entity_poly.pdbx_strand_id
1 'polypeptide(L)'
;MKDALGDTASADSAFRELLRRYPDSEPARVLRKDGGKELFLRAERARLSGKPPDIFLPLYEEVLRRHPESSYAPRAAYAIAWTYEHILRDSLKALAAYRNLAQTFPETEPGKFARKKLSLWTADTTVVDSMHTSE
;
A
#
# COMPACT_ATOMS: atom_id res chain seq x y z
N MET A 1 25.11 -19.43 -11.83
CA MET A 1 23.90 -19.01 -12.58
C MET A 1 22.72 -19.69 -11.92
N LYS A 2 21.75 -19.05 -11.27
CA LYS A 2 21.32 -17.65 -11.26
C LYS A 2 20.97 -17.23 -9.83
N ASP A 3 21.47 -16.07 -9.45
CA ASP A 3 21.03 -15.28 -8.29
C ASP A 3 19.65 -14.65 -8.55
N ALA A 4 19.09 -14.03 -7.50
CA ALA A 4 17.99 -13.05 -7.50
C ALA A 4 16.60 -13.48 -7.00
N LEU A 5 16.50 -13.95 -5.74
CA LEU A 5 15.25 -13.90 -4.96
C LEU A 5 15.47 -13.47 -3.49
N GLY A 6 16.42 -12.57 -3.23
CA GLY A 6 16.88 -12.24 -1.87
C GLY A 6 16.59 -10.84 -1.31
N ASP A 7 16.03 -9.88 -2.05
CA ASP A 7 16.25 -8.46 -1.71
C ASP A 7 15.06 -7.61 -1.24
N THR A 8 13.87 -8.16 -0.98
CA THR A 8 12.75 -7.32 -0.46
C THR A 8 12.58 -7.38 1.05
N ALA A 9 13.18 -8.36 1.74
CA ALA A 9 13.32 -8.32 3.20
C ALA A 9 14.42 -7.35 3.66
N SER A 10 15.28 -6.90 2.74
CA SER A 10 16.51 -6.15 3.04
C SER A 10 16.27 -4.67 3.35
N ALA A 11 15.33 -4.00 2.69
CA ALA A 11 15.04 -2.58 2.97
C ALA A 11 14.47 -2.38 4.38
N ASP A 12 13.52 -3.22 4.77
CA ASP A 12 12.86 -3.17 6.07
C ASP A 12 13.79 -3.56 7.23
N SER A 13 14.72 -4.48 6.98
CA SER A 13 15.73 -4.93 7.95
C SER A 13 16.91 -3.96 8.04
N ALA A 14 17.38 -3.39 6.92
CA ALA A 14 18.37 -2.31 6.91
C ALA A 14 17.82 -1.05 7.60
N PHE A 15 16.53 -0.76 7.42
CA PHE A 15 15.83 0.34 8.09
C PHE A 15 15.72 0.12 9.61
N ARG A 16 15.33 -1.08 10.05
CA ARG A 16 15.35 -1.45 11.48
C ARG A 16 16.75 -1.41 12.06
N GLU A 17 17.75 -1.87 11.31
CA GLU A 17 19.14 -1.88 11.76
C GLU A 17 19.71 -0.45 11.90
N LEU A 18 19.35 0.45 10.98
CA LEU A 18 19.74 1.87 11.06
C LEU A 18 19.11 2.56 12.28
N LEU A 19 17.83 2.31 12.54
CA LEU A 19 17.14 2.81 13.74
C LEU A 19 17.70 2.22 15.05
N ARG A 20 18.18 0.97 15.01
CA ARG A 20 18.81 0.28 16.16
C ARG A 20 20.22 0.77 16.44
N ARG A 21 21.02 1.01 15.40
CA ARG A 21 22.44 1.41 15.52
C ARG A 21 22.62 2.91 15.78
N TYR A 22 21.69 3.76 15.35
CA TYR A 22 21.80 5.21 15.47
C TYR A 22 20.53 5.85 16.08
N PRO A 23 20.13 5.43 17.29
CA PRO A 23 18.83 5.80 17.89
C PRO A 23 18.66 7.30 18.14
N ASP A 24 19.75 8.07 18.22
CA ASP A 24 19.73 9.52 18.50
C ASP A 24 20.29 10.42 17.40
N SER A 25 20.51 9.89 16.20
CA SER A 25 20.87 10.70 15.04
C SER A 25 19.71 11.60 14.58
N GLU A 26 20.00 12.79 14.03
CA GLU A 26 19.01 13.72 13.46
C GLU A 26 18.05 13.04 12.44
N PRO A 27 18.54 12.23 11.48
CA PRO A 27 17.67 11.46 10.58
C PRO A 27 16.72 10.51 11.34
N ALA A 28 17.20 9.85 12.40
CA ALA A 28 16.38 9.00 13.26
C ALA A 28 15.40 9.80 14.14
N ARG A 29 15.69 11.06 14.48
CA ARG A 29 14.77 12.01 15.16
C ARG A 29 13.65 12.46 14.23
N VAL A 30 13.97 12.78 12.98
CA VAL A 30 13.00 13.09 11.93
C VAL A 30 12.10 11.88 11.64
N LEU A 31 12.67 10.67 11.59
CA LEU A 31 11.92 9.41 11.44
C LEU A 31 11.08 9.02 12.68
N ARG A 32 11.43 9.49 13.89
CA ARG A 32 10.66 9.23 15.13
C ARG A 32 9.32 9.96 15.19
N LYS A 33 9.14 11.04 14.43
CA LYS A 33 7.85 11.67 14.16
C LYS A 33 7.41 11.35 12.74
N ASP A 34 7.17 10.09 12.45
CA ASP A 34 6.51 9.71 11.20
C ASP A 34 5.07 10.27 11.23
N GLY A 35 4.85 11.44 10.63
CA GLY A 35 3.63 12.24 10.80
C GLY A 35 2.34 11.48 10.47
N GLY A 36 2.43 10.52 9.54
CA GLY A 36 1.31 9.66 9.16
C GLY A 36 0.99 8.52 10.13
N LYS A 37 1.89 8.21 11.08
CA LYS A 37 1.78 7.03 11.95
C LYS A 37 0.51 7.01 12.78
N GLU A 38 0.19 8.10 13.47
CA GLU A 38 -0.97 8.13 14.38
C GLU A 38 -2.28 8.00 13.60
N LEU A 39 -2.40 8.71 12.47
CA LEU A 39 -3.56 8.60 11.58
C LEU A 39 -3.73 7.19 11.03
N PHE A 40 -2.64 6.56 10.58
CA PHE A 40 -2.64 5.18 10.10
C PHE A 40 -3.06 4.19 11.20
N LEU A 41 -2.49 4.31 12.40
CA LEU A 41 -2.82 3.41 13.52
C LEU A 41 -4.27 3.58 13.99
N ARG A 42 -4.80 4.81 13.97
CA ARG A 42 -6.21 5.07 14.25
C ARG A 42 -7.11 4.41 13.21
N ALA A 43 -6.75 4.48 11.92
CA ALA A 43 -7.46 3.83 10.84
C ALA A 43 -7.46 2.30 11.01
N GLU A 44 -6.29 1.69 11.25
CA GLU A 44 -6.17 0.25 11.49
C GLU A 44 -6.97 -0.20 12.71
N ARG A 45 -6.95 0.56 13.81
CA ARG A 45 -7.73 0.23 15.01
C ARG A 45 -9.22 0.24 14.71
N ALA A 46 -9.71 1.24 13.98
CA ALA A 46 -11.12 1.31 13.58
C ALA A 46 -11.50 0.14 12.65
N ARG A 47 -10.68 -0.16 11.64
CA ARG A 47 -10.87 -1.29 10.72
C ARG A 47 -10.90 -2.63 11.46
N LEU A 48 -9.93 -2.89 12.35
CA LEU A 48 -9.84 -4.13 13.13
C LEU A 48 -10.94 -4.27 14.18
N SER A 49 -11.48 -3.15 14.65
CA SER A 49 -12.64 -3.13 15.56
C SER A 49 -13.98 -3.30 14.82
N GLY A 50 -13.95 -3.57 13.51
CA GLY A 50 -15.15 -3.77 12.70
C GLY A 50 -15.97 -2.51 12.47
N LYS A 51 -15.37 -1.32 12.62
CA LYS A 51 -16.05 -0.07 12.23
C LYS A 51 -16.29 -0.06 10.72
N PRO A 52 -17.35 0.59 10.24
CA PRO A 52 -17.64 0.63 8.82
C PRO A 52 -16.60 1.48 8.05
N PRO A 53 -16.40 1.24 6.73
CA PRO A 53 -15.34 1.87 5.94
C PRO A 53 -15.33 3.40 5.90
N ASP A 54 -16.49 4.02 6.01
CA ASP A 54 -16.68 5.48 6.13
C ASP A 54 -15.96 6.09 7.34
N ILE A 55 -15.65 5.29 8.37
CA ILE A 55 -14.91 5.75 9.54
C ILE A 55 -13.39 5.74 9.33
N PHE A 56 -12.86 4.73 8.64
CA PHE A 56 -11.41 4.51 8.58
C PHE A 56 -10.78 4.87 7.23
N LEU A 57 -11.54 4.87 6.13
CA LEU A 57 -11.03 5.32 4.82
C LEU A 57 -10.55 6.78 4.84
N PRO A 58 -11.31 7.74 5.43
CA PRO A 58 -10.84 9.12 5.49
C PRO A 58 -9.56 9.28 6.29
N LEU A 59 -9.30 8.40 7.27
CA LEU A 59 -8.06 8.43 8.05
C LEU A 59 -6.85 7.98 7.22
N TYR A 60 -7.00 6.97 6.36
CA TYR A 60 -5.94 6.60 5.41
C TYR A 60 -5.72 7.68 4.36
N GLU A 61 -6.79 8.28 3.83
CA GLU A 61 -6.70 9.39 2.89
C GLU A 61 -5.99 10.60 3.50
N GLU A 62 -6.23 10.86 4.78
CA GLU A 62 -5.57 11.92 5.53
C GLU A 62 -4.07 11.67 5.69
N VAL A 63 -3.62 10.41 5.81
CA VAL A 63 -2.18 10.06 5.76
C VAL A 63 -1.59 10.49 4.42
N LEU A 64 -2.23 10.13 3.31
CA LEU A 64 -1.74 10.47 1.96
C LEU A 64 -1.71 11.97 1.71
N ARG A 65 -2.68 12.71 2.28
CA ARG A 65 -2.83 14.14 2.05
C ARG A 65 -1.89 14.98 2.91
N ARG A 66 -1.76 14.66 4.20
CA ARG A 66 -0.95 15.46 5.15
C ARG A 66 0.47 14.98 5.29
N HIS A 67 0.71 13.70 5.03
CA HIS A 67 2.00 13.05 5.27
C HIS A 67 2.39 12.12 4.10
N PRO A 68 2.41 12.61 2.84
CA PRO A 68 2.78 11.78 1.69
C PRO A 68 4.20 11.20 1.78
N GLU A 69 5.10 11.85 2.52
CA GLU A 69 6.48 11.43 2.81
C GLU A 69 6.57 10.35 3.91
N SER A 70 5.47 10.09 4.61
CA SER A 70 5.39 9.11 5.69
C SER A 70 5.71 7.70 5.18
N SER A 71 6.42 6.91 5.99
CA SER A 71 6.58 5.47 5.70
C SER A 71 5.25 4.71 5.72
N TYR A 72 4.20 5.31 6.30
CA TYR A 72 2.84 4.79 6.31
C TYR A 72 2.00 5.19 5.09
N ALA A 73 2.42 6.18 4.30
CA ALA A 73 1.65 6.60 3.12
C ALA A 73 1.45 5.47 2.09
N PRO A 74 2.48 4.71 1.66
CA PRO A 74 2.29 3.57 0.77
C PRO A 74 1.37 2.48 1.37
N ARG A 75 1.44 2.28 2.69
CA ARG A 75 0.60 1.32 3.41
C ARG A 75 -0.86 1.77 3.51
N ALA A 76 -1.10 3.07 3.71
CA ALA A 76 -2.43 3.67 3.71
C ALA A 76 -3.09 3.57 2.34
N ALA A 77 -2.36 3.89 1.26
CA ALA A 77 -2.84 3.72 -0.11
C ALA A 77 -3.20 2.26 -0.42
N TYR A 78 -2.42 1.30 0.07
CA TYR A 78 -2.77 -0.13 -0.05
C TYR A 78 -4.03 -0.49 0.73
N ALA A 79 -4.17 -0.02 1.97
CA ALA A 79 -5.35 -0.29 2.79
C ALA A 79 -6.63 0.26 2.14
N ILE A 80 -6.56 1.42 1.49
CA ILE A 80 -7.67 1.99 0.70
C ILE A 80 -8.04 1.03 -0.45
N ALA A 81 -7.06 0.64 -1.27
CA ALA A 81 -7.31 -0.26 -2.41
C ALA A 81 -7.88 -1.62 -1.97
N TRP A 82 -7.31 -2.21 -0.93
CA TRP A 82 -7.78 -3.47 -0.35
C TRP A 82 -9.21 -3.36 0.20
N THR A 83 -9.54 -2.24 0.85
CA THR A 83 -10.89 -2.00 1.39
C THR A 83 -11.93 -1.91 0.28
N TYR A 84 -11.63 -1.19 -0.81
CA TYR A 84 -12.53 -1.13 -1.96
C TYR A 84 -12.75 -2.53 -2.55
N GLU A 85 -11.70 -3.34 -2.67
CA GLU A 85 -11.80 -4.68 -3.26
C GLU A 85 -12.53 -5.69 -2.37
N HIS A 86 -12.21 -5.74 -1.07
CA HIS A 86 -12.63 -6.84 -0.20
C HIS A 86 -13.82 -6.50 0.68
N ILE A 87 -13.94 -5.25 1.15
CA ILE A 87 -15.02 -4.84 2.04
C ILE A 87 -16.16 -4.23 1.23
N LEU A 88 -15.86 -3.24 0.37
CA LEU A 88 -16.89 -2.55 -0.40
C LEU A 88 -17.26 -3.28 -1.70
N ARG A 89 -16.43 -4.25 -2.13
CA ARG A 89 -16.62 -5.02 -3.37
C ARG A 89 -16.78 -4.11 -4.61
N ASP A 90 -16.17 -2.92 -4.57
CA ASP A 90 -16.17 -1.94 -5.65
C ASP A 90 -14.89 -2.11 -6.48
N SER A 91 -14.99 -2.99 -7.48
CA SER A 91 -13.89 -3.32 -8.37
C SER A 91 -13.35 -2.10 -9.13
N LEU A 92 -14.21 -1.15 -9.50
CA LEU A 92 -13.76 0.05 -10.23
C LEU A 92 -12.91 0.95 -9.34
N LYS A 93 -13.36 1.22 -8.12
CA LYS A 93 -12.58 2.01 -7.16
C LYS A 93 -11.33 1.28 -6.69
N ALA A 94 -11.39 -0.03 -6.52
CA ALA A 94 -10.22 -0.84 -6.19
C ALA A 94 -9.15 -0.74 -7.28
N LEU A 95 -9.52 -0.89 -8.56
CA LEU A 95 -8.61 -0.77 -9.69
C LEU A 95 -7.97 0.62 -9.75
N ALA A 96 -8.78 1.67 -9.58
CA ALA A 96 -8.29 3.05 -9.55
C ALA A 96 -7.31 3.28 -8.38
N ALA A 97 -7.63 2.77 -7.19
CA ALA A 97 -6.76 2.88 -6.01
C ALA A 97 -5.45 2.11 -6.17
N TYR A 98 -5.47 0.89 -6.73
CA TYR A 98 -4.25 0.13 -7.03
C TYR A 98 -3.39 0.82 -8.10
N ARG A 99 -4.00 1.41 -9.13
CA ARG A 99 -3.28 2.20 -10.14
C ARG A 99 -2.59 3.40 -9.51
N ASN A 100 -3.30 4.15 -8.67
CA ASN A 100 -2.74 5.29 -7.95
C ASN A 100 -1.56 4.84 -7.07
N LEU A 101 -1.73 3.79 -6.26
CA LEU A 101 -0.66 3.22 -5.44
C LEU A 101 0.59 2.84 -6.27
N ALA A 102 0.40 2.16 -7.39
CA ALA A 102 1.46 1.76 -8.29
C ALA A 102 2.21 2.95 -8.93
N GLN A 103 1.52 4.07 -9.17
CA GLN A 103 2.07 5.28 -9.78
C GLN A 103 2.73 6.20 -8.76
N THR A 104 2.13 6.37 -7.57
CA THR A 104 2.62 7.27 -6.52
C THR A 104 3.77 6.65 -5.73
N PHE A 105 3.75 5.34 -5.49
CA PHE A 105 4.75 4.66 -4.66
C PHE A 105 5.42 3.47 -5.37
N PRO A 106 5.92 3.63 -6.62
CA PRO A 106 6.32 2.53 -7.49
C PRO A 106 7.41 1.62 -6.89
N GLU A 107 8.35 2.20 -6.14
CA GLU A 107 9.52 1.48 -5.61
C GLU A 107 9.30 0.86 -4.23
N THR A 108 8.14 1.12 -3.63
CA THR A 108 7.75 0.54 -2.35
C THR A 108 7.17 -0.85 -2.54
N GLU A 109 7.29 -1.72 -1.53
CA GLU A 109 6.69 -3.07 -1.59
C GLU A 109 5.18 -3.03 -1.90
N PRO A 110 4.36 -2.15 -1.29
CA PRO A 110 2.95 -2.00 -1.68
C PRO A 110 2.73 -1.58 -3.14
N GLY A 111 3.57 -0.69 -3.69
CA GLY A 111 3.47 -0.26 -5.08
C GLY A 111 3.87 -1.34 -6.07
N LYS A 112 4.94 -2.09 -5.80
CA LYS A 112 5.32 -3.28 -6.58
C LYS A 112 4.22 -4.34 -6.56
N PHE A 113 3.64 -4.59 -5.39
CA PHE A 113 2.51 -5.50 -5.25
C PHE A 113 1.31 -5.03 -6.10
N ALA A 114 0.96 -3.74 -6.02
CA ALA A 114 -0.13 -3.16 -6.81
C ALA A 114 0.11 -3.32 -8.31
N ARG A 115 1.32 -3.02 -8.82
CA ARG A 115 1.69 -3.25 -10.23
C ARG A 115 1.47 -4.70 -10.64
N LYS A 116 2.01 -5.66 -9.87
CA LYS A 116 1.84 -7.08 -10.14
C LYS A 116 0.37 -7.48 -10.17
N LYS A 117 -0.42 -7.00 -9.20
CA LYS A 117 -1.85 -7.29 -9.10
C LYS A 117 -2.63 -6.74 -10.29
N LEU A 118 -2.32 -5.52 -10.72
CA LEU A 118 -2.93 -4.91 -11.91
C LEU A 118 -2.63 -5.71 -13.19
N SER A 119 -1.39 -6.17 -13.36
CA SER A 119 -1.03 -7.01 -14.51
C SER A 119 -1.82 -8.32 -14.55
N LEU A 120 -2.04 -8.95 -13.39
CA LEU A 120 -2.86 -10.16 -13.28
C LEU A 120 -4.33 -9.88 -13.58
N TRP A 121 -4.86 -8.76 -13.08
CA TRP A 121 -6.25 -8.36 -13.35
C TRP A 121 -6.49 -8.13 -14.84
N THR A 122 -5.60 -7.41 -15.53
CA THR A 122 -5.73 -7.19 -16.97
C THR A 122 -5.64 -8.49 -17.77
N ALA A 123 -4.76 -9.41 -17.36
CA ALA A 123 -4.62 -10.71 -18.00
C ALA A 123 -5.91 -11.55 -17.87
N ASP A 124 -6.56 -11.50 -16.70
CA ASP A 124 -7.82 -12.20 -16.44
C ASP A 124 -8.99 -11.62 -17.25
N THR A 125 -9.04 -10.30 -17.44
CA THR A 125 -10.06 -9.67 -18.30
C THR A 125 -9.83 -9.94 -19.79
N THR A 126 -8.58 -10.07 -20.24
CA THR A 126 -8.29 -10.34 -21.66
C THR A 126 -8.64 -11.76 -22.09
N VAL A 127 -8.66 -12.74 -21.17
CA VAL A 127 -9.01 -14.13 -21.50
C VAL A 127 -10.51 -14.37 -21.62
N VAL A 128 -11.36 -13.55 -20.98
CA VAL A 128 -12.82 -13.71 -21.05
C VAL A 128 -13.43 -13.10 -22.32
N ASP A 129 -12.84 -12.03 -22.86
CA ASP A 129 -13.28 -11.41 -24.12
C ASP A 129 -12.93 -12.28 -25.34
N SER A 130 -11.86 -13.09 -25.28
CA SER A 130 -11.49 -13.99 -26.39
C SER A 130 -12.27 -15.32 -26.46
N MET A 131 -13.23 -15.57 -25.56
CA MET A 131 -14.07 -16.79 -25.60
C MET A 131 -15.48 -16.59 -26.20
N HIS A 132 -15.82 -15.39 -26.68
CA HIS A 132 -17.16 -15.07 -27.23
C HIS A 132 -17.21 -14.80 -28.74
N THR A 133 -16.16 -15.14 -29.49
CA THR A 133 -16.17 -15.03 -30.97
C THR A 133 -15.74 -16.35 -31.60
N SER A 134 -16.66 -17.30 -31.58
CA SER A 134 -16.72 -18.42 -32.50
C SER A 134 -18.19 -18.58 -32.87
N GLU A 135 -18.61 -17.86 -33.90
CA GLU A 135 -19.90 -18.05 -34.59
C GLU A 135 -19.70 -19.05 -35.74
#